data_AF-A0A9P8MY16-F1
#
_entry.id   AF-A0A9P8MY16-F1
#
_cell.length_a   1.000
_cell.length_b   1.000
_cell.length_c   1.000
_cell.angle_alpha   90.00
_cell.angle_beta   90.00
_cell.angle_gamma   90.00
#
_symmetry.space_group_name_H-M   'P 1'
#
loop_
_entity.id
_entity.type
_entity.pdbx_description
1 polymer ?
#
loop_
_entity_poly.entity_id
_entity_poly.type
_entity_poly.pdbx_seq_one_letter_code
_entity_poly.pdbx_strand_id
1 'polypeptide(L)'
;MANLLQISVLKFLTSNLLERHAGFQNMLVTREGRQFPGFYRDMSGMNVAYAVFCYPKALYPDVGAFLEAIPDMAKFIDISNDVLSFYKEEESHSLPF
;
A
#
# COMPACT_ATOMS: atom_id res chain seq x y z
N MET A 1 1.89 1.88 -18.00
CA MET A 1 1.80 2.56 -16.69
C MET A 1 0.36 2.83 -16.25
N ALA A 2 -0.53 3.31 -17.11
CA ALA A 2 -1.95 3.54 -16.74
C ALA A 2 -2.63 2.32 -16.08
N ASN A 3 -2.42 1.10 -16.59
CA ASN A 3 -2.96 -0.12 -15.99
C ASN A 3 -2.46 -0.36 -14.56
N LEU A 4 -1.20 -0.04 -14.26
CA LEU A 4 -0.66 -0.15 -12.88
C LEU A 4 -1.36 0.83 -11.94
N LEU A 5 -1.67 2.04 -12.41
CA LEU A 5 -2.43 3.03 -11.65
C LEU A 5 -3.87 2.56 -11.41
N GLN A 6 -4.54 2.04 -12.44
CA GLN A 6 -5.90 1.51 -12.33
C GLN A 6 -5.98 0.34 -11.33
N ILE A 7 -5.03 -0.60 -11.40
CA ILE A 7 -4.95 -1.72 -10.45
C ILE A 7 -4.69 -1.20 -9.03
N SER A 8 -3.80 -0.23 -8.85
CA SER A 8 -3.49 0.35 -7.53
C SER A 8 -4.74 0.96 -6.89
N VAL A 9 -5.53 1.71 -7.66
CA VAL A 9 -6.80 2.28 -7.19
C VAL A 9 -7.81 1.18 -6.85
N LEU A 10 -7.93 0.15 -7.69
CA LEU A 10 -8.86 -0.94 -7.43
C LEU A 10 -8.49 -1.73 -6.16
N LYS A 11 -7.20 -2.02 -5.95
CA LYS A 11 -6.68 -2.64 -4.72
C LYS A 11 -7.02 -1.80 -3.50
N PHE A 12 -6.78 -0.49 -3.57
CA PHE A 12 -7.07 0.44 -2.49
C PHE A 12 -8.56 0.51 -2.15
N LEU A 13 -9.44 0.64 -3.14
CA LEU A 13 -10.88 0.66 -2.89
C LEU A 13 -11.36 -0.67 -2.29
N THR A 14 -10.79 -1.78 -2.75
CA THR A 14 -11.10 -3.11 -2.24
C THR A 14 -10.63 -3.28 -0.79
N SER A 15 -9.44 -2.78 -0.43
CA SER A 15 -8.92 -2.85 0.93
C SER A 15 -9.76 -2.04 1.91
N ASN A 16 -10.22 -0.85 1.50
CA ASN A 16 -11.13 -0.01 2.29
C ASN A 16 -12.49 -0.70 2.54
N LEU A 17 -13.01 -1.40 1.53
CA LEU A 17 -14.23 -2.19 1.70
C LEU A 17 -13.99 -3.40 2.63
N LEU A 18 -12.83 -4.04 2.48
CA LEU A 18 -12.43 -5.19 3.29
C LEU A 18 -12.28 -4.81 4.77
N GLU A 19 -11.71 -3.64 5.09
CA GLU A 19 -11.62 -3.15 6.48
C GLU A 19 -12.99 -3.04 7.13
N ARG A 20 -14.03 -2.66 6.39
CA ARG A 20 -15.39 -2.54 6.93
C ARG A 20 -16.12 -3.88 7.04
N HIS A 21 -15.58 -4.95 6.45
CA HIS A 21 -16.22 -6.25 6.47
C HIS A 21 -16.14 -6.88 7.87
N ALA A 22 -17.27 -7.40 8.38
CA ALA A 22 -17.34 -7.98 9.72
C ALA A 22 -16.33 -9.13 9.94
N GLY A 23 -16.04 -9.91 8.89
CA GLY A 23 -15.04 -10.97 8.96
C GLY A 23 -13.61 -10.47 9.10
N PHE A 24 -13.31 -9.25 8.65
CA PHE A 24 -12.00 -8.63 8.81
C PHE A 24 -11.87 -7.99 10.19
N GLN A 25 -12.90 -7.26 10.63
CA GLN A 25 -12.95 -6.63 11.96
C GLN A 25 -12.89 -7.64 13.12
N ASN A 26 -13.48 -8.82 12.92
CA ASN A 26 -13.51 -9.90 13.92
C ASN A 26 -12.55 -11.04 13.58
N MET A 27 -11.56 -10.80 12.72
CA MET A 27 -10.65 -11.85 12.27
C MET A 27 -9.80 -12.36 13.43
N LEU A 28 -9.80 -13.68 13.64
CA LEU A 28 -8.85 -14.31 14.56
C LEU A 28 -7.45 -14.30 13.93
N VAL A 29 -6.52 -13.60 14.57
CA VAL A 29 -5.12 -13.60 14.15
C VAL A 29 -4.52 -14.98 14.44
N THR A 30 -4.13 -15.69 13.40
CA THR A 30 -3.45 -16.99 13.50
C THR A 30 -1.97 -16.85 13.19
N ARG A 31 -1.14 -17.72 13.78
CA ARG A 31 0.32 -17.76 13.49
C ARG A 31 0.67 -18.28 12.10
N GLU A 32 -0.29 -18.87 11.41
CA GLU A 32 -0.12 -19.40 10.05
C GLU A 32 -0.22 -18.29 9.00
N GLY A 33 -0.96 -17.21 9.28
CA GLY A 33 -1.19 -16.08 8.37
C GLY A 33 -0.03 -15.09 8.23
N ARG A 34 1.23 -15.55 8.25
CA ARG A 34 2.43 -14.66 8.34
C ARG A 34 2.57 -13.67 7.18
N GLN A 35 2.05 -14.01 6.00
CA GLN A 35 2.13 -13.16 4.81
C GLN A 35 0.96 -12.17 4.72
N PHE A 36 -0.09 -12.35 5.53
CA PHE A 36 -1.29 -11.54 5.46
C PHE A 36 -1.04 -10.04 5.71
N PRO A 37 -0.24 -9.63 6.72
CA PRO A 37 0.04 -8.21 6.93
C PRO A 37 0.68 -7.54 5.71
N GLY A 38 1.66 -8.21 5.08
CA GLY A 38 2.34 -7.69 3.89
C GLY A 38 1.41 -7.63 2.68
N PHE A 39 0.59 -8.67 2.46
CA PHE A 39 -0.42 -8.68 1.41
C PHE A 39 -1.44 -7.54 1.60
N TYR A 40 -1.95 -7.37 2.82
CA TYR A 40 -2.94 -6.35 3.11
C TYR A 40 -2.35 -4.94 2.92
N ARG A 41 -1.11 -4.72 3.40
CA ARG A 41 -0.39 -3.45 3.23
C ARG A 41 -0.20 -3.07 1.77
N ASP A 42 0.20 -4.03 0.93
CA ASP A 42 0.35 -3.85 -0.50
C ASP A 42 -0.98 -3.53 -1.20
N MET A 43 -2.12 -3.98 -0.65
CA MET A 43 -3.44 -3.60 -1.13
C MET A 43 -3.85 -2.18 -0.72
N SER A 44 -3.61 -1.79 0.53
CA SER A 44 -4.07 -0.51 1.08
C SER A 44 -3.12 0.67 0.85
N GLY A 45 -1.87 0.43 0.48
CA GLY A 45 -0.85 1.49 0.44
C GLY A 45 -0.78 2.37 -0.79
N MET A 46 -1.37 1.96 -1.93
CA MET A 46 -1.16 2.60 -3.24
C MET A 46 0.32 2.78 -3.63
N ASN A 47 1.20 1.97 -3.04
CA ASN A 47 2.65 1.99 -3.18
C ASN A 47 3.16 2.06 -4.63
N VAL A 48 2.62 1.21 -5.51
CA VAL A 48 2.97 1.15 -6.93
C VAL A 48 2.55 2.43 -7.64
N ALA A 49 1.42 3.03 -7.30
CA ALA A 49 1.01 4.30 -7.91
C ALA A 49 1.98 5.43 -7.56
N TYR A 50 2.38 5.53 -6.29
CA TYR A 50 3.38 6.49 -5.84
C TYR A 50 4.75 6.27 -6.51
N ALA A 51 5.20 5.02 -6.64
CA ALA A 51 6.43 4.69 -7.35
C ALA A 51 6.37 5.10 -8.84
N VAL A 52 5.23 4.86 -9.51
CA VAL A 52 5.04 5.26 -10.91
C VAL A 52 5.05 6.78 -11.08
N PHE A 53 4.54 7.55 -10.11
CA PHE A 53 4.55 9.01 -10.17
C PHE A 53 5.96 9.62 -10.12
N CYS A 54 6.97 8.89 -9.63
CA CYS A 54 8.36 9.32 -9.69
C CYS A 54 8.94 9.33 -11.13
N TYR A 55 8.27 8.69 -12.09
CA TYR A 55 8.74 8.55 -13.47
C TYR A 55 7.77 9.18 -14.48
N PRO A 56 7.68 10.53 -14.55
CA PRO A 56 6.84 11.19 -15.52
C PRO A 56 7.31 10.87 -16.95
N LYS A 57 6.36 10.49 -17.81
CA LYS A 57 6.61 10.05 -19.20
C LYS A 57 7.42 11.05 -20.04
N ALA A 58 7.32 12.34 -19.73
CA ALA A 58 8.06 13.40 -20.43
C ALA A 58 9.58 13.36 -20.16
N LEU A 59 9.99 12.90 -18.97
CA LEU A 59 11.40 12.79 -18.57
C LEU A 59 11.93 11.36 -18.72
N TYR A 60 11.05 10.37 -18.55
CA TYR A 60 11.38 8.95 -18.60
C TYR A 60 10.50 8.25 -19.63
N PRO A 61 10.77 8.44 -20.94
CA PRO A 61 9.96 7.84 -22.00
C PRO A 61 10.19 6.33 -22.13
N ASP A 62 11.37 5.83 -21.74
CA ASP A 62 11.71 4.42 -21.74
C ASP A 62 11.33 3.77 -20.39
N VAL A 63 10.28 2.94 -20.41
CA VAL A 63 9.80 2.22 -19.23
C VAL A 63 10.76 1.12 -18.81
N GLY A 64 11.50 0.51 -19.75
CA GLY A 64 12.42 -0.58 -19.45
C GLY A 64 13.54 -0.16 -18.49
N ALA A 65 13.94 1.11 -18.53
CA ALA A 65 15.00 1.67 -17.70
C ALA A 65 14.68 1.72 -16.19
N PHE A 66 13.40 1.63 -15.79
CA PHE A 66 13.00 1.78 -14.39
C PHE A 66 11.95 0.77 -13.91
N LEU A 67 11.44 -0.10 -14.78
CA LEU A 67 10.36 -1.04 -14.45
C LEU A 67 10.72 -1.94 -13.26
N GLU A 68 11.95 -2.43 -13.20
CA GLU A 68 12.45 -3.28 -12.10
C GLU A 68 12.59 -2.54 -10.77
N ALA A 69 12.75 -1.20 -10.78
CA ALA A 69 12.84 -0.40 -9.57
C ALA A 69 11.48 -0.18 -8.89
N ILE A 70 10.37 -0.32 -9.63
CA ILE A 70 9.00 -0.08 -9.10
C ILE A 70 8.69 -0.94 -7.86
N PRO A 71 8.87 -2.28 -7.85
CA PRO A 71 8.58 -3.09 -6.67
C PRO A 71 9.44 -2.70 -5.46
N ASP A 72 10.72 -2.38 -5.66
CA ASP A 72 11.61 -1.97 -4.57
C ASP A 72 11.19 -0.62 -3.99
N MET A 73 10.85 0.34 -4.85
CA MET A 73 10.32 1.64 -4.44
C MET A 73 8.98 1.49 -3.72
N ALA A 74 8.08 0.64 -4.21
CA ALA A 74 6.79 0.39 -3.57
C ALA A 74 6.96 -0.12 -2.13
N LYS A 75 7.87 -1.09 -1.93
CA LYS A 75 8.21 -1.60 -0.60
C LYS A 75 8.82 -0.51 0.30
N PHE A 76 9.73 0.30 -0.25
CA PHE A 76 10.33 1.41 0.49
C PHE A 76 9.27 2.44 0.92
N ILE A 77 8.34 2.78 0.02
CA ILE A 77 7.25 3.73 0.29
C ILE A 77 6.37 3.23 1.44
N ASP A 78 5.94 1.96 1.42
CA ASP A 78 5.10 1.40 2.48
C ASP A 78 5.81 1.39 3.82
N ILE A 79 7.03 0.85 3.89
CA ILE A 79 7.80 0.76 5.14
C ILE A 79 8.10 2.16 5.69
N SER A 80 8.47 3.09 4.82
CA SER A 80 8.75 4.46 5.25
C SER A 80 7.50 5.13 5.79
N ASN A 81 6.35 4.91 5.15
CA ASN A 81 5.09 5.43 5.65
C ASN A 81 4.78 4.83 7.03
N ASP A 82 4.87 3.51 7.21
CA ASP A 82 4.60 2.84 8.49
C ASP A 82 5.45 3.43 9.63
N VAL A 83 6.75 3.66 9.39
CA VAL A 83 7.65 4.25 10.39
C VAL A 83 7.31 5.72 10.67
N LEU A 84 7.09 6.51 9.61
CA LEU A 84 6.91 7.96 9.73
C LEU A 84 5.52 8.35 10.24
N SER A 85 4.50 7.55 9.97
CA SER A 85 3.13 7.80 10.42
C SER A 85 2.78 7.14 11.75
N PHE A 86 3.62 6.22 12.24
CA PHE A 86 3.42 5.49 13.50
C PHE A 86 2.95 6.38 14.65
N TYR A 87 3.68 7.46 14.94
CA TYR A 87 3.35 8.36 16.05
C TYR A 87 1.93 8.94 15.94
N LYS A 88 1.60 9.46 14.75
CA LYS A 88 0.28 10.06 14.47
C LYS A 88 -0.84 9.03 14.57
N GLU A 89 -0.59 7.78 14.16
CA GLU A 89 -1.58 6.69 14.18
C GLU A 89 -1.84 6.18 15.59
N GLU A 90 -0.79 5.98 16.41
CA GLU A 90 -0.92 5.59 17.81
C GLU A 90 -1.65 6.65 18.65
N GLU A 91 -1.39 7.94 18.41
CA GLU A 91 -2.15 9.03 19.05
C GLU A 91 -3.63 8.99 18.67
N SER A 92 -3.96 8.71 17.41
CA SER A 92 -5.34 8.62 16.93
C SER A 92 -6.09 7.44 17.55
N HIS A 93 -5.39 6.36 17.89
CA HIS A 93 -5.97 5.19 18.57
C HIS A 93 -6.15 5.37 20.07
N SER A 94 -5.31 6.18 20.72
CA SER A 94 -5.30 6.37 22.18
C SER A 94 -6.25 7.47 22.66
N LEU A 95 -6.71 8.35 21.77
CA LEU A 95 -7.72 9.35 22.08
C LEU A 95 -9.13 8.74 22.04
N PRO A 96 -9.90 8.83 23.15
CA PRO A 96 -11.31 8.46 23.13
C PRO A 96 -12.07 9.54 22.35
N PHE A 97 -12.63 9.18 21.21
CA PHE A 97 -13.77 9.91 20.63
C PHE A 97 -15.06 9.37 21.24
#